data_AF-A0A656Y5F8-F1
#
_entry.id   AF-A0A656Y5F8-F1
#
_cell.length_a   1.000
_cell.length_b   1.000
_cell.length_c   1.000
_cell.angle_alpha   90.00
_cell.angle_beta   90.00
_cell.angle_gamma   90.00
#
_symmetry.space_group_name_H-M   'P 1'
#
loop_
_entity.id
_entity.type
_entity.pdbx_description
1 polymer ?
#
loop_
_entity_poly.entity_id
_entity_poly.type
_entity_poly.pdbx_seq_one_letter_code
_entity_poly.pdbx_strand_id
1 'polypeptide(L)'
;MPSGELTDVRTALHDQWDRLRSWVTDVVDDDVADAPSVLAGWTVAELVAHLGRAMEALAVCAPLPEGTVPLTLGEYLGTYADRAADIAETTRKLAAEISHDPLTEVDVRARAAFAQLDALGPDDCVVQARRGPVLLSTMAMSRVIELVVHADDLARSVPRGSDPVDPGALRLVADALLEIVVARGGWSLEVADARRWVRLAAGREPYDVDALADALHPRYTSDGVPDLGRMLPIL
;
A
#
# COMPACT_ATOMS: atom_id res chain seq x y z
N MET A 1 -7.89 2.59 -25.07
CA MET A 1 -8.41 1.22 -24.86
C MET A 1 -8.23 0.97 -23.38
N PRO A 2 -9.27 0.58 -22.65
CA PRO A 2 -9.17 0.39 -21.20
C PRO A 2 -8.04 -0.59 -20.88
N SER A 3 -7.17 -0.22 -19.94
CA SER A 3 -6.10 -1.10 -19.48
C SER A 3 -6.70 -2.14 -18.52
N GLY A 4 -6.46 -3.42 -18.80
CA GLY A 4 -6.88 -4.52 -17.92
C GLY A 4 -6.26 -4.38 -16.53
N GLU A 5 -4.97 -4.03 -16.48
CA GLU A 5 -4.24 -3.79 -15.24
C GLU A 5 -4.85 -2.66 -14.41
N LEU A 6 -5.19 -1.51 -15.03
CA LEU A 6 -5.84 -0.41 -14.31
C LEU A 6 -7.23 -0.82 -13.78
N THR A 7 -7.96 -1.67 -14.51
CA THR A 7 -9.27 -2.15 -14.10
C THR A 7 -9.17 -3.06 -12.86
N ASP A 8 -8.22 -3.99 -12.87
CA ASP A 8 -7.98 -4.89 -11.74
C ASP A 8 -7.52 -4.12 -10.49
N VAL A 9 -6.59 -3.18 -10.67
CA VAL A 9 -6.09 -2.33 -9.57
C VAL A 9 -7.18 -1.42 -9.01
N ARG A 10 -8.04 -0.84 -9.86
CA ARG A 10 -9.18 -0.03 -9.41
C ARG A 10 -10.13 -0.85 -8.55
N THR A 11 -10.42 -2.08 -8.99
CA THR A 11 -11.30 -3.00 -8.25
C THR A 11 -10.70 -3.33 -6.88
N ALA A 12 -9.43 -3.73 -6.84
CA ALA A 12 -8.72 -4.01 -5.59
C ALA A 12 -8.65 -2.80 -4.65
N LEU A 13 -8.49 -1.58 -5.19
CA LEU A 13 -8.48 -0.36 -4.39
C LEU A 13 -9.82 -0.09 -3.71
N HIS A 14 -10.93 -0.25 -4.43
CA HIS A 14 -12.27 -0.11 -3.88
C HIS A 14 -12.56 -1.21 -2.83
N ASP A 15 -12.34 -2.48 -3.19
CA ASP A 15 -12.63 -3.61 -2.31
C ASP A 15 -11.84 -3.53 -1.00
N GLN A 16 -10.54 -3.21 -1.08
CA GLN A 16 -9.71 -3.04 0.11
C GLN A 16 -10.13 -1.81 0.93
N TRP A 17 -10.48 -0.69 0.29
CA TRP A 17 -10.94 0.50 1.01
C TRP A 17 -12.24 0.23 1.76
N ASP A 18 -13.26 -0.33 1.10
CA ASP A 18 -14.57 -0.56 1.68
C ASP A 18 -14.48 -1.53 2.86
N ARG A 19 -13.69 -2.61 2.71
CA ARG A 19 -13.44 -3.58 3.78
C ARG A 19 -12.74 -2.94 4.98
N LEU A 20 -11.65 -2.22 4.75
CA LEU A 20 -10.90 -1.56 5.82
C LEU A 20 -11.73 -0.49 6.50
N ARG A 21 -12.48 0.29 5.73
CA ARG A 21 -13.33 1.36 6.24
C ARG A 21 -14.45 0.83 7.13
N SER A 22 -15.11 -0.26 6.74
CA SER A 22 -16.09 -0.95 7.59
C SER A 22 -15.44 -1.43 8.88
N TRP A 23 -14.30 -2.11 8.78
CA TRP A 23 -13.58 -2.62 9.93
C TRP A 23 -13.19 -1.52 10.93
N VAL A 24 -12.67 -0.37 10.43
CA VAL A 24 -12.30 0.75 11.30
C VAL A 24 -13.52 1.28 12.06
N THR A 25 -14.69 1.38 11.43
CA THR A 25 -15.92 1.80 12.14
C THR A 25 -16.35 0.81 13.21
N ASP A 26 -16.18 -0.50 12.96
CA ASP A 26 -16.66 -1.52 13.88
C ASP A 26 -15.68 -1.79 15.03
N VAL A 27 -14.38 -1.51 14.84
CA VAL A 27 -13.31 -1.96 15.74
C VAL A 27 -12.54 -0.83 16.42
N VAL A 28 -12.42 0.35 15.80
CA VAL A 28 -11.65 1.47 16.37
C VAL A 28 -12.59 2.37 17.18
N ASP A 29 -12.61 2.14 18.48
CA ASP A 29 -13.33 2.92 19.49
C ASP A 29 -12.36 3.78 20.34
N ASP A 30 -12.92 4.60 21.23
CA ASP A 30 -12.15 5.48 22.13
C ASP A 30 -11.19 4.70 23.06
N ASP A 31 -11.45 3.41 23.31
CA ASP A 31 -10.59 2.58 24.16
C ASP A 31 -9.27 2.21 23.47
N VAL A 32 -9.26 2.14 22.13
CA VAL A 32 -8.08 1.73 21.35
C VAL A 32 -7.49 2.85 20.50
N ALA A 33 -8.23 3.92 20.23
CA ALA A 33 -7.79 5.02 19.37
C ALA A 33 -6.43 5.63 19.80
N ASP A 34 -6.27 5.92 21.09
CA ASP A 34 -5.03 6.49 21.65
C ASP A 34 -3.98 5.43 22.02
N ALA A 35 -4.30 4.14 21.88
CA ALA A 35 -3.36 3.07 22.18
C ALA A 35 -2.21 3.05 21.16
N PRO A 36 -1.00 2.60 21.56
CA PRO A 36 0.09 2.39 20.62
C PRO A 36 -0.29 1.39 19.52
N SER A 37 0.03 1.73 18.28
CA SER A 37 -0.02 0.79 17.15
C SER A 37 1.26 -0.06 17.09
N VAL A 38 1.29 -1.03 16.17
CA VAL A 38 2.53 -1.79 15.84
C VAL A 38 3.60 -0.94 15.16
N LEU A 39 3.25 0.27 14.70
CA LEU A 39 4.20 1.24 14.18
C LEU A 39 4.79 2.05 15.34
N ALA A 40 6.11 1.96 15.50
CA ALA A 40 6.80 2.63 16.60
C ALA A 40 6.53 4.15 16.58
N GLY A 41 6.02 4.65 17.71
CA GLY A 41 5.72 6.07 17.89
C GLY A 41 4.43 6.55 17.22
N TRP A 42 3.55 5.63 16.81
CA TRP A 42 2.23 5.95 16.24
C TRP A 42 1.11 5.35 17.10
N THR A 43 0.04 6.10 17.34
CA THR A 43 -1.22 5.58 17.88
C THR A 43 -2.07 4.92 16.79
N VAL A 44 -3.11 4.18 17.18
CA VAL A 44 -4.11 3.64 16.24
C VAL A 44 -4.81 4.77 15.48
N ALA A 45 -5.17 5.87 16.16
CA ALA A 45 -5.78 7.04 15.54
C ALA A 45 -4.88 7.70 14.49
N GLU A 46 -3.57 7.80 14.77
CA GLU A 46 -2.59 8.32 13.81
C GLU A 46 -2.47 7.41 12.58
N LEU A 47 -2.51 6.08 12.77
CA LEU A 47 -2.53 5.13 11.67
C LEU A 47 -3.82 5.22 10.84
N VAL A 48 -4.98 5.41 11.46
CA VAL A 48 -6.25 5.67 10.76
C VAL A 48 -6.19 6.98 9.97
N ALA A 49 -5.68 8.06 10.56
CA ALA A 49 -5.51 9.34 9.87
C ALA A 49 -4.59 9.21 8.64
N HIS A 50 -3.56 8.35 8.74
CA HIS A 50 -2.66 8.08 7.64
C HIS A 50 -3.33 7.42 6.43
N LEU A 51 -4.38 6.61 6.62
CA LEU A 51 -5.16 6.04 5.51
C LEU A 51 -5.72 7.13 4.60
N GLY A 52 -6.30 8.18 5.19
CA GLY A 52 -6.79 9.35 4.45
C GLY A 52 -5.65 10.09 3.73
N ARG A 53 -4.52 10.29 4.41
CA ARG A 53 -3.32 10.90 3.81
C ARG A 53 -2.76 10.09 2.65
N ALA A 54 -2.78 8.76 2.74
CA ALA A 54 -2.37 7.88 1.67
C ALA A 54 -3.26 8.08 0.44
N MET A 55 -4.59 8.14 0.61
CA MET A 55 -5.52 8.38 -0.49
C MET A 55 -5.32 9.74 -1.17
N GLU A 56 -4.99 10.78 -0.40
CA GLU A 56 -4.76 12.15 -0.92
C GLU A 56 -3.69 12.20 -2.02
N ALA A 57 -2.71 11.29 -2.02
CA ALA A 57 -1.69 11.24 -3.07
C ALA A 57 -2.27 10.99 -4.47
N LEU A 58 -3.39 10.27 -4.58
CA LEU A 58 -4.11 10.04 -5.83
C LEU A 58 -5.03 11.21 -6.17
N ALA A 59 -5.64 11.84 -5.17
CA ALA A 59 -6.55 12.98 -5.35
C ALA A 59 -5.88 14.20 -6.01
N VAL A 60 -4.56 14.36 -5.85
CA VAL A 60 -3.79 15.48 -6.39
C VAL A 60 -3.14 15.18 -7.75
N CYS A 61 -3.35 14.00 -8.32
CA CYS A 61 -2.76 13.63 -9.59
C CYS A 61 -3.36 14.42 -10.75
N ALA A 62 -2.51 14.85 -11.69
CA ALA A 62 -2.94 15.53 -12.91
C ALA A 62 -2.34 14.83 -14.14
N PRO A 63 -3.06 14.77 -15.28
CA PRO A 63 -2.54 14.14 -16.49
C PRO A 63 -1.32 14.91 -17.01
N LEU A 64 -0.38 14.18 -17.60
CA LEU A 64 0.80 14.73 -18.26
C LEU A 64 0.74 14.51 -19.78
N PRO A 65 1.50 15.31 -20.56
CA PRO A 65 1.56 15.14 -22.01
C PRO A 65 2.02 13.73 -22.41
N GLU A 66 1.51 13.25 -23.54
CA GLU A 66 2.01 12.02 -24.17
C GLU A 66 3.53 12.07 -24.40
N GLY A 67 4.19 10.93 -24.24
CA GLY A 67 5.66 10.84 -24.35
C GLY A 67 6.43 11.19 -23.06
N THR A 68 5.74 11.63 -22.00
CA THR A 68 6.35 11.72 -20.66
C THR A 68 6.77 10.31 -20.21
N VAL A 69 8.02 10.16 -19.78
CA VAL A 69 8.55 8.87 -19.28
C VAL A 69 8.11 8.67 -17.83
N PRO A 70 7.27 7.66 -17.52
CA PRO A 70 6.86 7.38 -16.15
C PRO A 70 7.94 6.62 -15.39
N LEU A 71 7.99 6.82 -14.06
CA LEU A 71 8.67 5.93 -13.14
C LEU A 71 7.92 4.58 -13.11
N THR A 72 8.67 3.49 -12.99
CA THR A 72 8.14 2.17 -12.63
C THR A 72 7.62 2.17 -11.18
N LEU A 73 6.79 1.18 -10.84
CA LEU A 73 6.32 0.99 -9.46
C LEU A 73 7.50 0.86 -8.47
N GLY A 74 8.51 0.06 -8.81
CA GLY A 74 9.69 -0.13 -7.96
C GLY A 74 10.53 1.14 -7.76
N GLU A 75 10.63 2.00 -8.78
CA GLU A 75 11.28 3.31 -8.64
C GLU A 75 10.44 4.27 -7.80
N TYR A 76 9.12 4.30 -7.97
CA TYR A 76 8.23 5.15 -7.19
C TYR A 76 8.22 4.78 -5.70
N LEU A 77 8.11 3.48 -5.38
CA LEU A 77 8.14 2.97 -4.01
C LEU A 77 9.51 3.17 -3.33
N GLY A 78 10.61 3.00 -4.07
CA GLY A 78 11.96 3.21 -3.55
C GLY A 78 12.24 4.63 -3.02
N THR A 79 11.36 5.60 -3.28
CA THR A 79 11.47 6.98 -2.75
C THR A 79 10.84 7.17 -1.35
N TYR A 80 10.30 6.12 -0.73
CA TYR A 80 9.52 6.21 0.51
C TYR A 80 10.42 6.26 1.74
N ALA A 81 11.44 5.40 1.80
CA ALA A 81 12.41 5.34 2.89
C ALA A 81 13.04 6.71 3.22
N ASP A 82 13.45 7.46 2.20
CA ASP A 82 14.07 8.79 2.36
C ASP A 82 13.13 9.84 3.01
N ARG A 83 11.83 9.55 3.13
CA ARG A 83 10.80 10.48 3.64
C ARG A 83 10.03 9.94 4.84
N ALA A 84 10.45 8.84 5.46
CA ALA A 84 9.75 8.26 6.59
C ALA A 84 9.52 9.26 7.74
N ALA A 85 10.52 10.10 8.05
CA ALA A 85 10.42 11.13 9.09
C ALA A 85 9.37 12.21 8.76
N ASP A 86 9.39 12.73 7.53
CA ASP A 86 8.41 13.73 7.05
C ASP A 86 6.99 13.15 7.01
N ILE A 87 6.86 11.86 6.63
CA ILE A 87 5.60 11.13 6.65
C ILE A 87 5.06 11.06 8.08
N ALA A 88 5.88 10.64 9.04
CA ALA A 88 5.47 10.54 10.44
C ALA A 88 5.05 11.89 11.02
N GLU A 89 5.82 12.95 10.76
CA GLU A 89 5.49 14.29 11.23
C GLU A 89 4.20 14.84 10.61
N THR A 90 4.01 14.64 9.31
CA THR A 90 2.78 15.07 8.62
C THR A 90 1.57 14.29 9.11
N THR A 91 1.71 12.98 9.35
CA THR A 91 0.63 12.16 9.90
C THR A 91 0.21 12.66 11.28
N ARG A 92 1.16 12.94 12.20
CA ARG A 92 0.83 13.45 13.54
C ARG A 92 0.06 14.77 13.49
N LYS A 93 0.51 15.69 12.63
CA LYS A 93 -0.20 16.97 12.40
C LYS A 93 -1.61 16.75 11.88
N LEU A 94 -1.77 15.88 10.90
CA LEU A 94 -3.08 15.55 10.35
C LEU A 94 -3.99 14.91 11.41
N ALA A 95 -3.49 13.95 12.19
CA ALA A 95 -4.25 13.29 13.23
C ALA A 95 -4.78 14.28 14.28
N ALA A 96 -3.96 15.26 14.67
CA ALA A 96 -4.37 16.34 15.56
C ALA A 96 -5.38 17.30 14.90
N GLU A 97 -5.24 17.59 13.60
CA GLU A 97 -6.16 18.46 12.85
C GLU A 97 -7.57 17.83 12.74
N ILE A 98 -7.63 16.53 12.43
CA ILE A 98 -8.89 15.82 12.19
C ILE A 98 -9.49 15.21 13.46
N SER A 99 -8.88 15.41 14.63
CA SER A 99 -9.25 14.72 15.88
C SER A 99 -10.71 14.93 16.31
N HIS A 100 -11.35 15.98 15.79
CA HIS A 100 -12.75 16.32 16.07
C HIS A 100 -13.76 15.40 15.34
N ASP A 101 -13.39 14.84 14.18
CA ASP A 101 -14.20 13.89 13.42
C ASP A 101 -13.31 13.07 12.44
N PRO A 102 -12.46 12.16 12.96
CA PRO A 102 -11.40 11.53 12.16
C PRO A 102 -11.93 10.71 10.99
N LEU A 103 -13.03 9.96 11.19
CA LEU A 103 -13.56 9.06 10.16
C LEU A 103 -14.19 9.85 9.01
N THR A 104 -14.96 10.90 9.31
CA THR A 104 -15.52 11.74 8.25
C THR A 104 -14.43 12.41 7.42
N GLU A 105 -13.37 12.90 8.06
CA GLU A 105 -12.23 13.54 7.39
C GLU A 105 -11.41 12.57 6.53
N VAL A 106 -11.23 11.33 7.00
CA VAL A 106 -10.62 10.23 6.23
C VAL A 106 -11.51 9.87 5.02
N ASP A 107 -12.83 9.82 5.20
CA ASP A 107 -13.80 9.55 4.13
C ASP A 107 -13.83 10.65 3.07
N VAL A 108 -13.70 11.92 3.45
CA VAL A 108 -13.58 13.05 2.50
C VAL A 108 -12.37 12.85 1.59
N ARG A 109 -11.22 12.48 2.15
CA ARG A 109 -9.97 12.28 1.39
C ARG A 109 -10.06 11.09 0.44
N ALA A 110 -10.65 9.98 0.88
CA ALA A 110 -10.87 8.83 0.01
C ALA A 110 -11.87 9.13 -1.12
N ARG A 111 -12.98 9.82 -0.83
CA ARG A 111 -13.92 10.27 -1.87
C ARG A 111 -13.25 11.16 -2.92
N ALA A 112 -12.38 12.08 -2.50
CA ALA A 112 -11.62 12.92 -3.43
C ALA A 112 -10.68 12.09 -4.32
N ALA A 113 -10.01 11.07 -3.75
CA ALA A 113 -9.15 10.17 -4.51
C ALA A 113 -9.92 9.33 -5.54
N PHE A 114 -11.07 8.76 -5.16
CA PHE A 114 -11.90 8.00 -6.09
C PHE A 114 -12.51 8.89 -7.18
N ALA A 115 -12.99 10.08 -6.82
CA ALA A 115 -13.48 11.05 -7.80
C ALA A 115 -12.38 11.46 -8.80
N GLN A 116 -11.13 11.60 -8.33
CA GLN A 116 -10.01 11.90 -9.21
C GLN A 116 -9.67 10.72 -10.12
N LEU A 117 -9.69 9.49 -9.58
CA LEU A 117 -9.48 8.28 -10.36
C LEU A 117 -10.57 8.14 -11.45
N ASP A 118 -11.83 8.45 -11.15
CA ASP A 118 -12.92 8.51 -12.13
C ASP A 118 -12.70 9.59 -13.19
N ALA A 119 -12.28 10.79 -12.78
CA ALA A 119 -12.05 11.92 -13.68
C ALA A 119 -10.90 11.67 -14.67
N LEU A 120 -9.85 10.94 -14.23
CA LEU A 120 -8.73 10.54 -15.09
C LEU A 120 -9.11 9.42 -16.09
N GLY A 121 -10.25 8.76 -15.88
CA GLY A 121 -10.84 7.84 -16.83
C GLY A 121 -10.24 6.42 -16.82
N PRO A 122 -10.57 5.61 -17.83
CA PRO A 122 -10.21 4.20 -17.91
C PRO A 122 -8.91 3.91 -18.66
N ASP A 123 -8.32 4.91 -19.32
CA ASP A 123 -7.06 4.76 -20.03
C ASP A 123 -5.89 4.96 -19.05
N ASP A 124 -4.86 4.13 -19.17
CA ASP A 124 -3.69 4.16 -18.28
C ASP A 124 -2.71 5.26 -18.68
N CYS A 125 -3.12 6.51 -18.47
CA CYS A 125 -2.35 7.69 -18.80
C CYS A 125 -1.22 7.95 -17.80
N VAL A 126 -0.20 8.69 -18.24
CA VAL A 126 0.84 9.18 -17.33
C VAL A 126 0.28 10.37 -16.55
N VAL A 127 0.41 10.31 -15.23
CA VAL A 127 -0.01 11.35 -14.30
C VAL A 127 1.16 11.86 -13.49
N GLN A 128 1.12 13.15 -13.14
CA GLN A 128 2.02 13.72 -12.15
C GLN A 128 1.59 13.24 -10.76
N ALA A 129 2.37 12.38 -10.13
CA ALA A 129 2.24 12.06 -8.71
C ALA A 129 3.19 12.93 -7.87
N ARG A 130 3.08 12.86 -6.54
CA ARG A 130 3.89 13.67 -5.61
C ARG A 130 5.41 13.50 -5.78
N ARG A 131 5.86 12.34 -6.29
CA ARG A 131 7.29 11.98 -6.39
C ARG A 131 7.79 11.87 -7.83
N GLY A 132 6.95 12.18 -8.83
CA GLY A 132 7.31 12.10 -10.23
C GLY A 132 6.15 11.64 -11.12
N PRO A 133 6.37 11.62 -12.44
CA PRO A 133 5.44 11.03 -13.39
C PRO A 133 5.33 9.51 -13.17
N VAL A 134 4.12 8.97 -13.19
CA VAL A 134 3.84 7.51 -13.10
C VAL A 134 2.66 7.19 -14.01
N LEU A 135 2.49 5.93 -14.40
CA LEU A 135 1.21 5.46 -14.93
C LEU A 135 0.12 5.56 -13.86
N LEU A 136 -1.13 5.77 -14.28
CA LEU A 136 -2.28 5.82 -13.38
C LEU A 136 -2.45 4.48 -12.64
N SER A 137 -2.24 3.35 -13.33
CA SER A 137 -2.20 2.01 -12.75
C SER A 137 -1.15 1.91 -11.64
N THR A 138 0.06 2.41 -11.87
CA THR A 138 1.15 2.46 -10.88
C THR A 138 0.77 3.32 -9.68
N MET A 139 0.14 4.49 -9.90
CA MET A 139 -0.32 5.34 -8.81
C MET A 139 -1.40 4.64 -7.97
N ALA A 140 -2.40 4.04 -8.61
CA ALA A 140 -3.47 3.31 -7.95
C ALA A 140 -2.93 2.09 -7.19
N MET A 141 -2.01 1.31 -7.79
CA MET A 141 -1.36 0.16 -7.17
C MET A 141 -0.61 0.59 -5.90
N SER A 142 0.10 1.72 -5.95
CA SER A 142 0.76 2.25 -4.75
C SER A 142 -0.22 2.58 -3.61
N ARG A 143 -1.49 2.92 -3.92
CA ARG A 143 -2.52 3.10 -2.89
C ARG A 143 -3.02 1.76 -2.36
N VAL A 144 -3.22 0.75 -3.22
CA VAL A 144 -3.59 -0.60 -2.78
C VAL A 144 -2.54 -1.16 -1.83
N ILE A 145 -1.25 -1.01 -2.15
CA ILE A 145 -0.14 -1.41 -1.28
C ILE A 145 -0.24 -0.74 0.09
N GLU A 146 -0.40 0.58 0.14
CA GLU A 146 -0.51 1.32 1.40
C GLU A 146 -1.71 0.84 2.23
N LEU A 147 -2.88 0.65 1.61
CA LEU A 147 -4.07 0.18 2.33
C LEU A 147 -3.91 -1.26 2.83
N VAL A 148 -3.37 -2.18 2.03
CA VAL A 148 -3.14 -3.58 2.43
C VAL A 148 -2.14 -3.65 3.59
N VAL A 149 -1.02 -2.95 3.50
CA VAL A 149 0.01 -2.93 4.53
C VAL A 149 -0.55 -2.35 5.83
N HIS A 150 -1.25 -1.22 5.76
CA HIS A 150 -1.77 -0.57 6.95
C HIS A 150 -3.04 -1.22 7.51
N ALA A 151 -3.80 -1.97 6.71
CA ALA A 151 -4.83 -2.87 7.20
C ALA A 151 -4.22 -4.00 8.05
N ASP A 152 -3.12 -4.62 7.61
CA ASP A 152 -2.40 -5.62 8.42
C ASP A 152 -1.81 -5.00 9.69
N ASP A 153 -1.28 -3.78 9.62
CA ASP A 153 -0.80 -3.04 10.80
C ASP A 153 -1.92 -2.80 11.82
N LEU A 154 -3.09 -2.36 11.37
CA LEU A 154 -4.26 -2.13 12.22
C LEU A 154 -4.75 -3.45 12.85
N ALA A 155 -4.84 -4.52 12.07
CA ALA A 155 -5.24 -5.84 12.57
C ALA A 155 -4.30 -6.36 13.66
N ARG A 156 -2.99 -6.11 13.54
CA ARG A 156 -2.01 -6.48 14.56
C ARG A 156 -2.01 -5.54 15.77
N SER A 157 -2.38 -4.27 15.56
CA SER A 157 -2.48 -3.28 16.64
C SER A 157 -3.73 -3.49 17.50
N VAL A 158 -4.84 -3.89 16.87
CA VAL A 158 -6.12 -4.15 17.50
C VAL A 158 -6.61 -5.53 17.08
N PRO A 159 -6.22 -6.61 17.78
CA PRO A 159 -6.54 -7.99 17.41
C PRO A 159 -8.00 -8.33 17.77
N ARG A 160 -8.94 -7.65 17.11
CA ARG A 160 -10.39 -7.75 17.25
C ARG A 160 -11.04 -7.73 15.86
N GLY A 161 -12.27 -8.22 15.77
CA GLY A 161 -13.03 -8.23 14.52
C GLY A 161 -12.52 -9.25 13.50
N SER A 162 -13.07 -9.16 12.28
CA SER A 162 -12.60 -9.94 11.13
C SER A 162 -11.30 -9.35 10.56
N ASP A 163 -10.64 -10.06 9.67
CA ASP A 163 -9.43 -9.58 8.99
C ASP A 163 -9.78 -8.40 8.05
N PRO A 164 -9.19 -7.19 8.25
CA PRO A 164 -9.47 -6.02 7.41
C PRO A 164 -8.76 -6.05 6.05
N VAL A 165 -7.87 -7.00 5.80
CA VAL A 165 -7.18 -7.14 4.52
C VAL A 165 -8.07 -7.92 3.56
N ASP A 166 -8.30 -7.36 2.37
CA ASP A 166 -9.00 -8.05 1.31
C ASP A 166 -8.09 -9.11 0.66
N PRO A 167 -8.52 -10.38 0.54
CA PRO A 167 -7.70 -11.44 -0.05
C PRO A 167 -7.28 -11.20 -1.50
N GLY A 168 -8.15 -10.57 -2.31
CA GLY A 168 -7.85 -10.24 -3.70
C GLY A 168 -6.80 -9.13 -3.79
N ALA A 169 -6.98 -8.06 -3.02
CA ALA A 169 -6.00 -6.99 -2.92
C ALA A 169 -4.65 -7.49 -2.37
N LEU A 170 -4.65 -8.38 -1.37
CA LEU A 170 -3.44 -8.97 -0.82
C LEU A 170 -2.67 -9.78 -1.87
N ARG A 171 -3.37 -10.61 -2.65
CA ARG A 171 -2.73 -11.38 -3.74
C ARG A 171 -2.12 -10.43 -4.77
N LEU A 172 -2.89 -9.44 -5.21
CA LEU A 172 -2.45 -8.46 -6.20
C LEU A 172 -1.20 -7.69 -5.74
N VAL A 173 -1.18 -7.23 -4.48
CA VAL A 173 -0.01 -6.56 -3.88
C VAL A 173 1.19 -7.50 -3.76
N ALA A 174 0.98 -8.74 -3.33
CA ALA A 174 2.03 -9.73 -3.24
C ALA A 174 2.70 -9.99 -4.61
N ASP A 175 1.90 -10.15 -5.66
CA ASP A 175 2.38 -10.37 -7.01
C ASP A 175 3.13 -9.14 -7.55
N ALA A 176 2.61 -7.92 -7.35
CA ALA A 176 3.28 -6.69 -7.77
C ALA A 176 4.64 -6.46 -7.07
N LEU A 177 4.74 -6.79 -5.77
CA LEU A 177 6.01 -6.71 -5.04
C LEU A 177 6.99 -7.79 -5.50
N LEU A 178 6.51 -8.98 -5.87
CA LEU A 178 7.34 -10.05 -6.42
C LEU A 178 7.91 -9.65 -7.79
N GLU A 179 7.11 -9.03 -8.65
CA GLU A 179 7.54 -8.53 -9.96
C GLU A 179 8.70 -7.55 -9.86
N ILE A 180 8.70 -6.66 -8.85
CA ILE A 180 9.81 -5.73 -8.60
C ILE A 180 11.12 -6.49 -8.33
N VAL A 181 11.06 -7.54 -7.49
CA VAL A 181 12.24 -8.35 -7.16
C VAL A 181 12.72 -9.14 -8.37
N VAL A 182 11.79 -9.77 -9.09
CA VAL A 182 12.09 -10.52 -10.31
C VAL A 182 12.72 -9.61 -11.37
N ALA A 183 12.22 -8.40 -11.55
CA ALA A 183 12.78 -7.42 -12.47
C ALA A 183 14.21 -6.98 -12.10
N ARG A 184 14.52 -6.89 -10.79
CA ARG A 184 15.84 -6.50 -10.28
C ARG A 184 16.87 -7.62 -10.32
N GLY A 185 16.46 -8.87 -10.14
CA GLY A 185 17.39 -10.00 -9.97
C GLY A 185 17.33 -11.11 -11.02
N GLY A 186 16.30 -11.12 -11.87
CA GLY A 186 16.16 -12.09 -12.97
C GLY A 186 15.78 -13.51 -12.54
N TRP A 187 15.22 -13.69 -11.34
CA TRP A 187 14.82 -15.00 -10.82
C TRP A 187 13.41 -15.41 -11.23
N SER A 188 13.10 -16.71 -11.17
CA SER A 188 11.75 -17.24 -11.35
C SER A 188 11.18 -17.72 -10.02
N LEU A 189 10.43 -16.84 -9.36
CA LEU A 189 9.85 -17.06 -8.04
C LEU A 189 8.32 -17.01 -8.12
N GLU A 190 7.67 -17.60 -7.12
CA GLU A 190 6.22 -17.59 -6.94
C GLU A 190 5.88 -17.35 -5.46
N VAL A 191 4.74 -16.71 -5.21
CA VAL A 191 4.27 -16.38 -3.85
C VAL A 191 3.60 -17.61 -3.21
N ALA A 192 4.21 -18.16 -2.16
CA ALA A 192 3.65 -19.23 -1.34
C ALA A 192 2.73 -18.68 -0.24
N ASP A 193 3.21 -17.70 0.53
CA ASP A 193 2.44 -16.98 1.56
C ASP A 193 2.44 -15.48 1.25
N ALA A 194 1.31 -14.99 0.75
CA ALA A 194 1.15 -13.60 0.35
C ALA A 194 1.32 -12.62 1.52
N ARG A 195 0.80 -12.95 2.71
CA ARG A 195 0.87 -12.02 3.86
C ARG A 195 2.29 -11.93 4.38
N ARG A 196 2.95 -13.08 4.55
CA ARG A 196 4.35 -13.11 4.99
C ARG A 196 5.26 -12.41 3.97
N TRP A 197 5.05 -12.67 2.68
CA TRP A 197 5.77 -11.99 1.62
C TRP A 197 5.60 -10.46 1.69
N VAL A 198 4.36 -9.96 1.79
CA VAL A 198 4.09 -8.53 1.90
C VAL A 198 4.73 -7.92 3.13
N ARG A 199 4.75 -8.60 4.28
CA ARG A 199 5.40 -8.10 5.49
C ARG A 199 6.91 -8.00 5.35
N LEU A 200 7.57 -8.99 4.76
CA LEU A 200 9.01 -8.93 4.46
C LEU A 200 9.32 -7.80 3.47
N ALA A 201 8.54 -7.71 2.40
CA ALA A 201 8.69 -6.67 1.37
C ALA A 201 8.44 -5.25 1.91
N ALA A 202 7.52 -5.10 2.87
CA ALA A 202 7.19 -3.82 3.51
C ALA A 202 8.01 -3.51 4.77
N GLY A 203 9.00 -4.35 5.12
CA GLY A 203 9.84 -4.17 6.31
C GLY A 203 9.10 -4.31 7.64
N ARG A 204 7.94 -5.00 7.65
CA ARG A 204 7.11 -5.22 8.85
C ARG A 204 7.52 -6.47 9.62
N GLU A 205 8.26 -7.34 8.97
CA GLU A 205 9.04 -8.42 9.57
C GLU A 205 10.52 -8.20 9.21
N PRO A 206 11.45 -8.35 10.18
CA PRO A 206 12.88 -8.33 9.87
C PRO A 206 13.23 -9.37 8.81
N TYR A 207 14.24 -9.06 7.98
CA TYR A 207 14.73 -10.02 7.01
C TYR A 207 15.24 -11.28 7.70
N ASP A 208 14.71 -12.43 7.27
CA ASP A 208 15.11 -13.75 7.71
C ASP A 208 14.99 -14.73 6.52
N VAL A 209 16.01 -15.56 6.32
CA VAL A 209 16.10 -16.44 5.15
C VAL A 209 15.07 -17.57 5.20
N ASP A 210 14.77 -18.08 6.39
CA ASP A 210 13.77 -19.14 6.57
C ASP A 210 12.37 -18.55 6.35
N ALA A 211 12.12 -17.34 6.86
CA ALA A 211 10.89 -16.62 6.59
C ALA A 211 10.68 -16.31 5.11
N LEU A 212 11.74 -15.98 4.39
CA LEU A 212 11.69 -15.77 2.96
C LEU A 212 11.36 -17.08 2.21
N ALA A 213 11.96 -18.20 2.61
CA ALA A 213 11.72 -19.50 1.99
C ALA A 213 10.29 -20.03 2.25
N ASP A 214 9.68 -19.66 3.37
CA ASP A 214 8.26 -19.94 3.63
C ASP A 214 7.33 -19.03 2.81
N ALA A 215 7.77 -17.81 2.49
CA ALA A 215 6.97 -16.81 1.78
C ALA A 215 7.01 -16.98 0.25
N LEU A 216 8.16 -17.39 -0.30
CA LEU A 216 8.40 -17.54 -1.73
C LEU A 216 8.99 -18.91 -2.06
N HIS A 217 8.58 -19.51 -3.18
CA HIS A 217 9.20 -20.72 -3.71
C HIS A 217 9.73 -20.52 -5.14
N PRO A 218 10.78 -21.24 -5.55
CA PRO A 218 11.24 -21.23 -6.93
C PRO A 218 10.21 -21.92 -7.81
N ARG A 219 9.95 -21.35 -9.00
CA ARG A 219 9.05 -21.96 -10.00
C ARG A 219 9.55 -23.34 -10.46
N TYR A 220 10.87 -23.50 -10.54
CA TYR A 220 11.51 -24.74 -10.97
C TYR A 220 12.20 -25.40 -9.77
N THR A 221 11.96 -26.70 -9.58
CA THR A 221 12.50 -27.47 -8.44
C THR A 221 14.03 -27.62 -8.46
N SER A 222 14.68 -27.25 -9.56
CA SER A 222 16.14 -27.18 -9.69
C SER A 222 16.75 -25.92 -9.06
N ASP A 223 15.94 -24.90 -8.82
CA ASP A 223 16.39 -23.59 -8.36
C ASP A 223 16.21 -23.47 -6.84
N GLY A 224 16.93 -22.52 -6.22
CA GLY A 224 16.75 -22.15 -4.82
C GLY A 224 16.14 -20.77 -4.69
N VAL A 225 15.57 -20.46 -3.52
CA VAL A 225 15.19 -19.09 -3.18
C VAL A 225 16.46 -18.26 -3.00
N PRO A 226 16.65 -17.15 -3.74
CA PRO A 226 17.84 -16.32 -3.63
C PRO A 226 17.86 -15.54 -2.31
N ASP A 227 19.06 -15.16 -1.87
CA ASP A 227 19.21 -14.17 -0.79
C ASP A 227 18.78 -12.78 -1.28
N LEU A 228 17.71 -12.26 -0.67
CA LEU A 228 17.15 -10.95 -0.98
C LEU A 228 17.51 -9.87 0.04
N GLY A 229 18.45 -10.12 0.95
CA GLY A 229 18.80 -9.19 2.03
C GLY A 229 19.33 -7.82 1.56
N ARG A 230 19.78 -7.71 0.30
CA ARG A 230 20.16 -6.42 -0.33
C ARG A 230 19.03 -5.72 -1.07
N MET A 231 17.88 -6.38 -1.25
CA MET A 231 16.72 -5.87 -1.96
C MET A 231 15.53 -5.59 -1.03
N LEU A 232 15.54 -6.14 0.18
CA LEU A 232 14.49 -5.99 1.18
C LEU A 232 14.91 -5.06 2.32
N PRO A 233 13.98 -4.24 2.85
CA PRO A 233 12.61 -4.05 2.35
C PRO A 233 12.56 -3.30 1.01
N ILE A 234 11.46 -3.48 0.28
CA ILE A 234 11.16 -2.75 -0.97
C ILE A 234 10.64 -1.34 -0.67
N LEU A 235 9.85 -1.21 0.41
CA LEU A 235 9.26 0.04 0.90
C LEU A 235 10.21 0.82 1.84
#